data_AF-L8HGX5-F1
#
_entry.id   AF-L8HGX5-F1
#
_cell.length_a   1.000
_cell.length_b   1.000
_cell.length_c   1.000
_cell.angle_alpha   90.00
_cell.angle_beta   90.00
_cell.angle_gamma   90.00
#
_symmetry.space_group_name_H-M   'P 1'
#
loop_
_entity.id
_entity.type
_entity.pdbx_description
1 polymer ?
#
loop_
_entity_poly.entity_id
_entity_poly.type
_entity_poly.pdbx_seq_one_letter_code
_entity_poly.pdbx_strand_id
1 'polypeptide(L)'
;MRTGRGNGERPYGVGNVIGGGIGLLENIFGVNEQETAGILSGQALKKVDNSPHYKDAGWYLVFPPSHSYLVTSATGFVTLRNAGTQDIVLSSQPRGGEKVIATHVLKCGETETFDYKGNWCVELRCAADGDRSQPDIELVEFQTSGGGHYGNKLGMTYYGL
;
A
#
# COMPACT_ATOMS: atom_id res chain seq x y z
N MET A 1 46.99 -15.29 4.47
CA MET A 1 46.69 -13.86 4.28
C MET A 1 45.67 -13.71 3.15
N ARG A 2 44.51 -13.11 3.48
CA ARG A 2 43.53 -12.51 2.55
C ARG A 2 44.24 -11.34 1.84
N THR A 3 44.04 -10.97 0.57
CA THR A 3 42.81 -10.50 -0.09
C THR A 3 43.09 -10.25 -1.57
N GLY A 4 42.06 -10.36 -2.41
CA GLY A 4 42.06 -9.82 -3.77
C GLY A 4 40.83 -10.25 -4.57
N ARG A 5 39.63 -9.78 -4.19
CA ARG A 5 38.46 -9.76 -5.08
C ARG A 5 38.03 -8.31 -5.26
N GLY A 6 38.35 -7.75 -6.41
CA GLY A 6 37.66 -6.57 -6.91
C GLY A 6 36.28 -7.01 -7.41
N ASN A 7 35.24 -6.33 -6.94
CA ASN A 7 33.91 -6.37 -7.53
C ASN A 7 33.35 -4.96 -7.43
N GLY A 8 32.89 -4.45 -8.57
CA GLY A 8 32.39 -3.11 -8.74
C GLY A 8 31.26 -2.78 -7.77
N GLU A 9 31.32 -1.57 -7.22
CA GLU A 9 30.22 -0.96 -6.51
C GLU A 9 29.05 -0.79 -7.47
N ARG A 10 27.93 -1.44 -7.14
CA ARG A 10 26.61 -1.07 -7.66
C ARG A 10 25.92 -0.26 -6.56
N PRO A 11 25.46 0.98 -6.82
CA PRO A 11 24.65 1.72 -5.87
C PRO A 11 23.19 1.32 -6.09
N TYR A 12 22.80 0.13 -5.65
CA TYR A 12 21.40 -0.27 -5.61
C TYR A 12 21.13 -1.08 -4.35
N GLY A 13 20.18 -0.60 -3.56
CA GLY A 13 19.71 -1.27 -2.36
C GLY A 13 19.86 -0.42 -1.11
N VAL A 14 19.26 0.77 -1.07
CA VAL A 14 18.79 1.31 0.21
C VAL A 14 17.58 0.47 0.59
N GLY A 15 17.85 -0.72 1.12
CA GLY A 15 16.90 -1.45 1.94
C GLY A 15 16.75 -0.69 3.24
N ASN A 16 15.88 0.31 3.26
CA ASN A 16 15.36 0.82 4.52
C ASN A 16 14.21 -0.10 4.93
N VAL A 17 14.58 -1.11 5.71
CA VAL A 17 13.63 -1.81 6.59
C VAL A 17 13.16 -0.76 7.60
N ILE A 18 12.09 -0.03 7.28
CA ILE A 18 11.38 0.79 8.26
C ILE A 18 10.38 -0.15 8.92
N GLY A 19 10.80 -0.72 10.05
CA GLY A 19 9.91 -1.43 10.94
C GLY A 19 8.86 -0.47 11.50
N GLY A 20 7.61 -0.92 11.44
CA GLY A 20 6.57 -0.67 12.45
C GLY A 20 6.41 0.77 12.92
N GLY A 21 5.74 1.58 12.13
CA GLY A 21 5.24 2.87 12.56
C GLY A 21 4.34 3.45 11.50
N ILE A 22 3.04 3.47 11.75
CA ILE A 22 2.09 4.27 10.98
C ILE A 22 2.52 5.72 11.18
N GLY A 23 3.37 6.21 10.28
CA GLY A 23 3.74 7.61 10.18
C GLY A 23 2.48 8.35 9.80
N LEU A 24 1.81 8.92 10.80
CA LEU A 24 0.81 9.94 10.63
C LEU A 24 1.49 11.02 9.76
N LEU A 25 1.05 11.13 8.51
CA LEU A 25 1.69 11.91 7.45
C LEU A 25 1.90 13.37 7.89
N GLU A 26 3.02 13.65 8.55
CA GLU A 26 3.43 14.99 9.00
C GLU A 26 3.72 15.93 7.81
N ASN A 27 3.68 15.44 6.57
CA ASN A 27 3.76 16.23 5.34
C ASN A 27 2.37 16.49 4.74
N ILE A 28 1.49 17.16 5.49
CA ILE A 28 0.24 17.75 4.97
C ILE A 28 0.50 18.85 3.93
N PHE A 29 1.76 19.21 3.63
CA PHE A 29 2.10 20.21 2.61
C PHE A 29 3.30 19.79 1.75
N GLY A 30 3.03 19.33 0.51
CA GLY A 30 3.91 19.61 -0.62
C GLY A 30 4.95 18.55 -1.03
N VAL A 31 4.60 17.25 -1.07
CA VAL A 31 5.47 16.25 -1.73
C VAL A 31 4.67 15.46 -2.76
N ASN A 32 4.99 15.68 -4.04
CA ASN A 32 4.40 15.01 -5.21
C ASN A 32 4.88 13.55 -5.40
N GLU A 33 5.74 13.06 -4.52
CA GLU A 33 6.28 11.71 -4.56
C GLU A 33 6.00 11.07 -3.21
N GLN A 34 4.90 10.34 -3.15
CA GLN A 34 4.58 9.57 -1.96
C GLN A 34 5.55 8.39 -1.88
N GLU A 35 6.70 8.62 -1.22
CA GLU A 35 7.72 7.60 -0.95
C GLU A 35 7.37 6.72 0.26
N THR A 36 6.37 7.11 1.04
CA THR A 36 5.96 6.43 2.27
C THR A 36 4.52 5.94 2.21
N ALA A 37 4.31 4.76 2.77
CA ALA A 37 2.98 4.22 2.98
C ALA A 37 2.35 4.78 4.26
N GLY A 38 1.03 4.94 4.27
CA GLY A 38 0.29 5.51 5.37
C GLY A 38 -1.21 5.37 5.23
N ILE A 39 -1.94 5.74 6.27
CA ILE A 39 -3.41 5.72 6.28
C ILE A 39 -3.90 7.17 6.22
N LEU A 40 -4.82 7.43 5.30
CA LEU A 40 -5.46 8.72 5.12
C LEU A 40 -6.98 8.60 5.21
N SER A 41 -7.63 9.64 5.73
CA SER A 41 -9.08 9.78 5.56
C SER A 41 -9.38 10.09 4.09
N GLY A 42 -10.55 9.67 3.62
CA GLY A 42 -10.97 9.92 2.24
C GLY A 42 -11.03 11.42 1.93
N GLN A 43 -11.48 12.26 2.88
CA GLN A 43 -11.42 13.73 2.71
C GLN A 43 -10.01 14.26 2.48
N ALA A 44 -9.00 13.74 3.20
CA ALA A 44 -7.61 14.14 2.99
C ALA A 44 -7.12 13.66 1.62
N LEU A 45 -7.41 12.39 1.27
CA LEU A 45 -6.98 11.80 0.01
C LEU A 45 -7.60 12.50 -1.21
N LYS A 46 -8.86 12.95 -1.13
CA LYS A 46 -9.48 13.78 -2.17
C LYS A 46 -8.70 15.06 -2.45
N LYS A 47 -8.20 15.72 -1.40
CA LYS A 47 -7.44 16.97 -1.53
C LYS A 47 -6.06 16.72 -2.12
N VAL A 48 -5.39 15.65 -1.67
CA VAL A 48 -4.05 15.28 -2.15
C VAL A 48 -4.10 14.91 -3.63
N ASP A 49 -5.05 14.07 -4.03
CA ASP A 49 -5.12 13.55 -5.40
C ASP A 49 -6.01 14.39 -6.34
N ASN A 50 -6.66 15.44 -5.82
CA ASN A 50 -7.68 16.22 -6.53
C ASN A 50 -8.74 15.34 -7.23
N SER A 51 -9.22 14.31 -6.54
CA SER A 51 -10.11 13.28 -7.09
C SER A 51 -11.40 13.18 -6.26
N PRO A 52 -12.60 13.14 -6.88
CA PRO A 52 -13.87 13.02 -6.16
C PRO A 52 -14.19 11.57 -5.73
N HIS A 53 -13.39 10.59 -6.15
CA HIS A 53 -13.74 9.17 -6.14
C HIS A 53 -13.64 8.46 -4.78
N TYR A 54 -13.18 9.16 -3.75
CA TYR A 54 -13.07 8.61 -2.40
C TYR A 54 -14.32 8.89 -1.56
N LYS A 55 -14.60 8.05 -0.56
CA LYS A 55 -15.68 8.31 0.41
C LYS A 55 -15.15 9.21 1.52
N ASP A 56 -15.86 10.29 1.82
CA ASP A 56 -15.38 11.30 2.79
C ASP A 56 -15.11 10.70 4.18
N ALA A 57 -15.99 9.80 4.63
CA ALA A 57 -15.86 9.12 5.92
C ALA A 57 -15.12 7.77 5.83
N GLY A 58 -14.42 7.49 4.72
CA GLY A 58 -13.64 6.28 4.53
C GLY A 58 -12.19 6.44 5.01
N TRP A 59 -11.55 5.32 5.32
CA TRP A 59 -10.12 5.24 5.59
C TRP A 59 -9.42 4.49 4.47
N TYR A 60 -8.29 5.00 4.03
CA TYR A 60 -7.56 4.48 2.87
C TYR A 60 -6.11 4.25 3.23
N LEU A 61 -5.66 3.01 3.05
CA LEU A 61 -4.26 2.70 2.99
C LEU A 61 -3.72 3.15 1.63
N VAL A 62 -2.69 3.98 1.67
CA VAL A 62 -1.96 4.48 0.51
C VAL A 62 -0.51 4.07 0.63
N PHE A 63 0.08 3.64 -0.49
CA PHE A 63 1.49 3.25 -0.57
C PHE A 63 2.05 3.67 -1.94
N PRO A 64 3.38 3.76 -2.07
CA PRO A 64 4.00 4.16 -3.33
C PRO A 64 3.58 3.24 -4.48
N PRO A 65 3.53 3.75 -5.73
CA PRO A 65 3.30 2.90 -6.88
C PRO A 65 4.43 1.87 -7.03
N SER A 66 4.11 0.72 -7.63
CA SER A 66 5.14 -0.27 -7.92
C SER A 66 6.18 0.32 -8.87
N HIS A 67 7.45 -0.03 -8.70
CA HIS A 67 8.53 0.55 -9.47
C HIS A 67 8.33 0.33 -10.97
N SER A 68 8.37 1.40 -11.77
CA SER A 68 8.25 1.32 -13.22
C SER A 68 9.58 1.60 -13.88
N TYR A 69 10.10 0.62 -14.63
CA TYR A 69 11.16 0.83 -15.60
C TYR A 69 10.55 1.35 -16.90
N LEU A 70 11.38 1.95 -17.76
CA LEU A 70 11.00 2.55 -19.06
C LEU A 70 10.12 1.66 -19.96
N VAL A 71 10.10 0.33 -19.75
CA VAL A 71 9.34 -0.64 -20.56
C VAL A 71 8.53 -1.63 -19.71
N THR A 72 8.85 -1.81 -18.43
CA THR A 72 8.20 -2.82 -17.56
C THR A 72 7.98 -2.27 -16.17
N SER A 73 6.78 -2.44 -15.62
CA SER A 73 6.56 -2.24 -14.18
C SER A 73 6.86 -3.53 -13.42
N ALA A 74 7.70 -3.41 -12.40
CA ALA A 74 7.97 -4.46 -11.43
C ALA A 74 6.71 -4.71 -10.60
N THR A 75 6.58 -5.93 -10.10
CA THR A 75 5.55 -6.26 -9.11
C THR A 75 6.09 -5.93 -7.73
N GLY A 76 5.41 -5.06 -7.00
CA GLY A 76 5.64 -4.80 -5.59
C GLY A 76 4.79 -5.73 -4.72
N PHE A 77 5.00 -5.67 -3.41
CA PHE A 77 4.14 -6.37 -2.45
C PHE A 77 3.89 -5.51 -1.21
N VAL A 78 2.78 -5.77 -0.54
CA VAL A 78 2.40 -5.14 0.72
C VAL A 78 1.93 -6.21 1.70
N THR A 79 2.49 -6.22 2.91
CA THR A 79 2.13 -7.13 3.99
C THR A 79 1.34 -6.35 5.04
N LEU A 80 0.12 -6.79 5.26
CA LEU A 80 -0.83 -6.18 6.18
C LEU A 80 -1.17 -7.13 7.30
N ARG A 81 -1.28 -6.60 8.51
CA ARG A 81 -1.75 -7.33 9.68
C ARG A 81 -2.96 -6.63 10.27
N ASN A 82 -4.00 -7.39 10.53
CA ASN A 82 -5.13 -6.91 11.33
C ASN A 82 -4.75 -7.03 12.81
N ALA A 83 -4.40 -5.91 13.44
CA ALA A 83 -4.04 -5.83 14.85
C ALA A 83 -5.25 -5.65 15.77
N GLY A 84 -6.42 -5.32 15.18
CA GLY A 84 -7.66 -5.14 15.88
C GLY A 84 -8.32 -6.44 16.35
N THR A 85 -9.50 -6.27 16.97
CA THR A 85 -10.33 -7.36 17.51
C THR A 85 -11.46 -7.79 16.57
N GLN A 86 -11.55 -7.17 15.40
CA GLN A 86 -12.62 -7.40 14.42
C GLN A 86 -12.04 -7.54 13.01
N ASP A 87 -12.75 -8.25 12.15
CA ASP A 87 -12.36 -8.43 10.75
C ASP A 87 -12.35 -7.09 10.00
N ILE A 88 -11.40 -6.94 9.08
CA ILE A 88 -11.27 -5.76 8.22
C ILE A 88 -11.59 -6.14 6.78
N VAL A 89 -12.52 -5.42 6.19
CA VAL A 89 -12.83 -5.48 4.77
C VAL A 89 -11.89 -4.53 4.02
N LEU A 90 -11.01 -5.10 3.23
CA LEU A 90 -10.08 -4.43 2.34
C LEU A 90 -10.72 -4.32 0.95
N SER A 91 -10.85 -3.12 0.39
CA SER A 91 -11.35 -2.92 -0.98
C SER A 91 -10.34 -2.15 -1.81
N SER A 92 -9.80 -2.78 -2.86
CA SER A 92 -8.76 -2.17 -3.70
C SER A 92 -9.36 -1.37 -4.83
N GLN A 93 -8.75 -0.23 -5.15
CA GLN A 93 -9.06 0.54 -6.35
C GLN A 93 -7.78 1.25 -6.85
N PRO A 94 -7.68 1.53 -8.17
CA PRO A 94 -6.60 2.37 -8.68
C PRO A 94 -6.62 3.73 -7.97
N ARG A 95 -5.45 4.26 -7.65
CA ARG A 95 -5.36 5.58 -6.99
C ARG A 95 -5.92 6.65 -7.92
N GLY A 96 -6.84 7.44 -7.40
CA GLY A 96 -7.60 8.45 -8.13
C GLY A 96 -8.75 7.90 -8.97
N GLY A 97 -8.92 6.58 -9.06
CA GLY A 97 -9.97 5.92 -9.84
C GLY A 97 -11.24 5.64 -9.04
N GLU A 98 -12.37 5.50 -9.73
CA GLU A 98 -13.69 5.23 -9.13
C GLU A 98 -13.93 3.76 -8.79
N LYS A 99 -13.35 2.86 -9.59
CA LYS A 99 -13.77 1.46 -9.61
C LYS A 99 -13.02 0.64 -8.58
N VAL A 100 -13.76 0.08 -7.62
CA VAL A 100 -13.29 -1.02 -6.77
C VAL A 100 -13.10 -2.27 -7.64
N ILE A 101 -11.91 -2.86 -7.56
CA ILE A 101 -11.52 -4.01 -8.37
C ILE A 101 -11.76 -5.32 -7.63
N ALA A 102 -11.36 -5.38 -6.36
CA ALA A 102 -11.57 -6.55 -5.54
C ALA A 102 -11.81 -6.16 -4.08
N THR A 103 -12.42 -7.09 -3.36
CA THR A 103 -12.63 -6.99 -1.92
C THR A 103 -12.12 -8.26 -1.27
N HIS A 104 -11.43 -8.11 -0.15
CA HIS A 104 -10.89 -9.20 0.65
C HIS A 104 -11.16 -8.94 2.13
N VAL A 105 -11.40 -10.00 2.90
CA VAL A 105 -11.61 -9.89 4.34
C VAL A 105 -10.37 -10.40 5.05
N LEU A 106 -9.65 -9.51 5.72
CA LEU A 106 -8.51 -9.84 6.56
C LEU A 106 -9.01 -10.10 7.98
N LYS A 107 -8.91 -11.34 8.44
CA LYS A 107 -9.44 -11.77 9.74
C LYS A 107 -8.71 -11.13 10.90
N CYS A 108 -9.39 -10.97 12.04
CA CYS A 108 -8.77 -10.51 13.28
C CYS A 108 -7.49 -11.30 13.59
N GLY A 109 -6.37 -10.60 13.79
CA GLY A 109 -5.05 -11.20 14.06
C GLY A 109 -4.32 -11.78 12.85
N GLU A 110 -4.95 -11.80 11.67
CA GLU A 110 -4.37 -12.35 10.44
C GLU A 110 -3.32 -11.39 9.86
N THR A 111 -2.29 -11.98 9.25
CA THR A 111 -1.29 -11.27 8.46
C THR A 111 -1.28 -11.85 7.06
N GLU A 112 -1.41 -11.00 6.05
CA GLU A 112 -1.39 -11.43 4.65
C GLU A 112 -0.57 -10.47 3.78
N THR A 113 0.10 -11.04 2.78
CA THR A 113 0.88 -10.32 1.77
C THR A 113 0.15 -10.30 0.44
N PHE A 114 0.08 -9.13 -0.19
CA PHE A 114 -0.59 -8.93 -1.47
C PHE A 114 0.38 -8.35 -2.49
N ASP A 115 0.46 -8.99 -3.66
CA ASP A 115 1.17 -8.46 -4.82
C ASP A 115 0.40 -7.29 -5.44
N TYR A 116 1.12 -6.27 -5.90
CA TYR A 116 0.53 -5.14 -6.63
C TYR A 116 1.43 -4.66 -7.78
N LYS A 117 0.79 -4.12 -8.81
CA LYS A 117 1.47 -3.45 -9.93
C LYS A 117 0.70 -2.21 -10.37
N GLY A 118 1.35 -1.06 -10.37
CA GLY A 118 0.77 0.25 -10.63
C GLY A 118 0.55 1.06 -9.35
N ASN A 119 -0.33 2.05 -9.42
CA ASN A 119 -0.66 2.97 -8.33
C ASN A 119 -2.04 2.63 -7.76
N TRP A 120 -2.08 2.23 -6.49
CA TRP A 120 -3.26 1.67 -5.84
C TRP A 120 -3.54 2.34 -4.51
N CYS A 121 -4.80 2.27 -4.08
CA CYS A 121 -5.19 2.51 -2.71
C CYS A 121 -6.16 1.42 -2.25
N VAL A 122 -6.21 1.18 -0.95
CA VAL A 122 -7.08 0.16 -0.35
C VAL A 122 -7.97 0.83 0.68
N GLU A 123 -9.28 0.86 0.42
CA GLU A 123 -10.27 1.26 1.40
C GLU A 123 -10.32 0.22 2.53
N LEU A 124 -10.24 0.71 3.76
CA LEU A 124 -10.27 -0.07 4.99
C LEU A 124 -11.61 0.16 5.68
N ARG A 125 -12.36 -0.91 5.94
CA ARG A 125 -13.61 -0.85 6.69
C ARG A 125 -13.67 -1.97 7.71
N CYS A 126 -14.12 -1.67 8.92
CA CYS A 126 -14.49 -2.68 9.89
C CYS A 126 -15.65 -3.51 9.34
N ALA A 127 -15.62 -4.83 9.53
CA ALA A 127 -16.69 -5.72 9.03
C ALA A 127 -18.01 -5.58 9.81
N ALA A 128 -17.98 -5.00 11.02
CA ALA A 128 -19.18 -4.67 11.77
C ALA A 128 -19.96 -3.56 11.06
N ASP A 129 -21.21 -3.84 10.68
CA ASP A 129 -22.05 -2.90 9.93
C ASP A 129 -22.16 -1.53 10.65
N GLY A 130 -21.82 -0.46 9.92
CA GLY A 130 -21.97 0.92 10.38
C GLY A 130 -20.80 1.49 11.18
N ASP A 131 -19.79 0.69 11.51
CA ASP A 131 -18.57 1.20 12.16
C ASP A 131 -17.71 1.99 11.15
N ARG A 132 -17.46 3.26 11.48
CA ARG A 132 -16.63 4.20 10.69
C ARG A 132 -15.34 4.56 11.41
N SER A 133 -15.04 3.89 12.52
CA SER A 133 -13.76 4.04 13.19
C SER A 133 -12.62 3.65 12.26
N GLN A 134 -11.44 4.23 12.50
CA GLN A 134 -10.24 3.84 11.79
C GLN A 134 -9.92 2.38 12.15
N PRO A 135 -9.86 1.46 11.17
CA PRO A 135 -9.52 0.07 11.47
C PRO A 135 -8.09 -0.03 12.01
N ASP A 136 -7.89 -0.90 13.00
CA ASP A 136 -6.59 -1.17 13.60
C ASP A 136 -5.80 -2.14 12.69
N ILE A 137 -5.23 -1.57 11.63
CA ILE A 137 -4.41 -2.27 10.66
C ILE A 137 -2.96 -1.81 10.77
N GLU A 138 -2.05 -2.79 10.81
CA GLU A 138 -0.62 -2.58 10.82
C GLU A 138 -0.06 -2.88 9.42
N LEU A 139 0.69 -1.92 8.88
CA LEU A 139 1.54 -2.15 7.72
C LEU A 139 2.85 -2.78 8.20
N VAL A 140 3.01 -4.08 7.98
CA VAL A 140 4.17 -4.84 8.44
C VAL A 140 5.37 -4.57 7.55
N GLU A 141 5.16 -4.64 6.24
CA GLU A 141 6.21 -4.44 5.24
C GLU A 141 5.58 -4.00 3.93
N PHE A 142 6.30 -3.21 3.13
CA PHE A 142 6.00 -3.06 1.72
C PHE A 142 7.30 -2.91 0.92
N GLN A 143 7.29 -3.38 -0.32
CA GLN A 143 8.34 -3.09 -1.29
C GLN A 143 7.70 -2.77 -2.64
N THR A 144 8.32 -1.85 -3.39
CA THR A 144 7.84 -1.45 -4.73
C THR A 144 8.32 -2.40 -5.83
N SER A 145 9.11 -3.43 -5.49
CA SER A 145 9.62 -4.47 -6.37
C SER A 145 9.87 -5.75 -5.56
N GLY A 146 9.98 -6.91 -6.23
CA GLY A 146 10.30 -8.18 -5.57
C GLY A 146 9.08 -9.04 -5.19
N GLY A 147 7.87 -8.61 -5.58
CA GLY A 147 6.66 -9.43 -5.51
C GLY A 147 6.48 -10.35 -6.72
N GLY A 148 5.31 -10.96 -6.82
CA GLY A 148 4.86 -11.83 -7.92
C GLY A 148 4.60 -13.28 -7.51
N HIS A 149 4.94 -13.66 -6.28
CA HIS A 149 4.75 -15.01 -5.73
C HIS A 149 3.88 -15.05 -4.48
N TYR A 150 3.44 -13.89 -3.95
CA TYR A 150 2.60 -13.82 -2.75
C TYR A 150 1.11 -14.00 -3.07
N GLY A 151 0.73 -13.73 -4.32
CA GLY A 151 -0.66 -13.80 -4.77
C GLY A 151 -1.34 -12.44 -4.71
N ASN A 152 -2.48 -12.33 -5.37
CA ASN A 152 -3.17 -11.04 -5.54
C ASN A 152 -4.68 -11.17 -5.32
N LYS A 153 -5.08 -11.48 -4.08
CA LYS A 153 -6.50 -11.53 -3.70
C LYS A 153 -7.19 -10.17 -3.82
N LEU A 154 -6.41 -9.09 -3.82
CA LEU A 154 -6.87 -7.72 -4.02
C LEU A 154 -6.89 -7.28 -5.49
N GLY A 155 -6.62 -8.17 -6.45
CA GLY A 155 -6.73 -7.87 -7.88
C GLY A 155 -5.94 -6.64 -8.36
N MET A 156 -4.89 -6.22 -7.65
CA MET A 156 -4.10 -5.01 -7.92
C MET A 156 -3.12 -5.21 -9.10
N THR A 157 -3.64 -5.59 -10.26
CA THR A 157 -2.86 -5.82 -11.48
C THR A 157 -2.88 -4.59 -12.37
N TYR A 158 -1.75 -4.28 -13.01
CA TYR A 158 -1.67 -3.16 -13.94
C TYR A 158 -2.61 -3.38 -15.14
N TYR A 159 -3.71 -2.64 -15.16
CA TYR A 159 -4.50 -2.44 -16.36
C TYR A 159 -3.89 -1.22 -17.05
N GLY A 160 -3.14 -1.45 -18.13
CA GLY A 160 -2.77 -0.37 -19.03
C GLY A 160 -4.05 0.32 -19.49
N LEU A 161 -4.19 1.59 -19.11
CA LEU A 161 -5.01 2.53 -19.87
C LEU A 161 -4.24 2.94 -21.12
#